data_AF-A0A5C7KKK4-F1
#
_entry.id   AF-A0A5C7KKK4-F1
#
_cell.length_a   1.000
_cell.length_b   1.000
_cell.length_c   1.000
_cell.angle_alpha   90.00
_cell.angle_beta   90.00
_cell.angle_gamma   90.00
#
_symmetry.space_group_name_H-M   'P 1'
#
loop_
_entity.id
_entity.type
_entity.pdbx_description
1 polymer ?
#
loop_
_entity_poly.entity_id
_entity_poly.type
_entity_poly.pdbx_seq_one_letter_code
_entity_poly.pdbx_strand_id
1 'polypeptide(L)'
;MKEKVSALLDGALDEAASVRMLDSLKRDAGLRREWERYSLIGDVLRDEPILSADFTSRLMLQLEGEPTVLAPARAEPRTGWVSHLMPIAASVMGVAAVGWVAMTLNNPGSPAAQLAALKKPQPVVAVVDSAASARLAAATTEPSVREYLIAHQAMAPSAAMPGVALYVRSVSDTRAAGE
;
A
#
# COMPACT_ATOMS: atom_id res chain seq x y z
N MET A 1 9.83 -37.97 -5.60
CA MET A 1 10.22 -36.56 -5.86
C MET A 1 10.14 -36.18 -7.34
N LYS A 2 10.37 -37.10 -8.29
CA LYS A 2 10.22 -36.84 -9.74
C LYS A 2 8.86 -36.25 -10.13
N GLU A 3 7.77 -36.78 -9.58
CA GLU A 3 6.41 -36.24 -9.76
C GLU A 3 6.30 -34.77 -9.34
N LYS A 4 6.93 -34.38 -8.22
CA LYS A 4 6.93 -32.99 -7.76
C LYS A 4 7.76 -32.07 -8.65
N VAL A 5 8.82 -32.59 -9.28
CA VAL A 5 9.60 -31.86 -10.29
C VAL A 5 8.75 -31.60 -11.52
N SER A 6 8.00 -32.60 -12.01
CA SER A 6 7.05 -32.42 -13.11
C SER A 6 5.95 -31.43 -12.75
N ALA A 7 5.32 -31.60 -11.59
CA ALA A 7 4.27 -30.69 -11.13
C ALA A 7 4.78 -29.25 -10.97
N LEU A 8 6.04 -29.05 -10.58
CA LEU A 8 6.67 -27.73 -10.56
C LEU A 8 6.84 -27.16 -11.98
N LEU A 9 7.32 -27.98 -12.93
CA LEU A 9 7.52 -27.59 -14.33
C LEU A 9 6.19 -27.18 -14.99
N ASP A 10 5.11 -27.89 -14.68
CA ASP A 10 3.76 -27.66 -15.21
C ASP A 10 3.00 -26.56 -14.45
N GLY A 11 3.58 -25.97 -13.39
CA GLY A 11 2.92 -24.96 -12.56
C GLY A 11 1.73 -25.51 -11.73
N ALA A 12 1.68 -26.82 -11.51
CA ALA A 12 0.60 -27.51 -10.80
C ALA A 12 0.77 -27.57 -9.27
N LEU A 13 1.85 -26.98 -8.73
CA LEU A 13 2.09 -26.89 -7.28
C LEU A 13 1.53 -25.60 -6.70
N ASP A 14 1.06 -25.65 -5.44
CA ASP A 14 0.77 -24.44 -4.67
C ASP A 14 2.04 -23.61 -4.42
N GLU A 15 1.89 -22.33 -4.09
CA GLU A 15 3.00 -21.39 -3.88
C GLU A 15 4.00 -21.89 -2.83
N ALA A 16 3.51 -22.38 -1.68
CA ALA A 16 4.38 -22.83 -0.60
C ALA A 16 5.13 -24.11 -0.99
N ALA A 17 4.48 -25.02 -1.71
CA ALA A 17 5.10 -26.23 -2.25
C ALA A 17 6.14 -25.89 -3.33
N SER A 18 5.86 -24.91 -4.19
CA SER A 18 6.77 -24.43 -5.23
C SER A 18 8.04 -23.88 -4.60
N VAL A 19 7.94 -22.99 -3.61
CA VAL A 19 9.09 -22.44 -2.87
C VAL A 19 9.93 -23.55 -2.25
N ARG A 20 9.32 -24.53 -1.55
CA ARG A 20 10.05 -25.66 -0.94
C ARG A 20 10.74 -26.54 -1.99
N MET A 21 10.10 -26.72 -3.14
CA MET A 21 10.64 -27.54 -4.22
C MET A 21 11.83 -26.87 -4.91
N LEU A 22 11.75 -25.55 -5.17
CA LEU A 22 12.87 -24.74 -5.66
C LEU A 22 14.05 -24.79 -4.68
N ASP A 23 13.77 -24.74 -3.38
CA ASP A 23 14.79 -24.84 -2.34
C ASP A 23 15.47 -26.21 -2.30
N SER A 24 14.74 -27.27 -2.64
CA SER A 24 15.29 -28.62 -2.78
C SER A 24 16.15 -28.73 -4.04
N LEU A 25 15.70 -28.15 -5.17
CA LEU A 25 16.47 -28.09 -6.43
C LEU A 25 17.82 -27.38 -6.27
N LYS A 26 17.90 -26.33 -5.45
CA LYS A 26 19.17 -25.64 -5.15
C LYS A 26 20.20 -26.55 -4.46
N ARG A 27 19.74 -27.48 -3.61
CA ARG A 27 20.62 -28.31 -2.76
C ARG A 27 20.94 -29.69 -3.38
N ASP A 28 20.07 -30.21 -4.23
CA ASP A 28 20.19 -31.57 -4.79
C ASP A 28 20.51 -31.56 -6.29
N ALA A 29 21.72 -32.01 -6.64
CA ALA A 29 22.16 -32.12 -8.03
C ALA A 29 21.41 -33.20 -8.84
N GLY A 30 20.90 -34.25 -8.19
CA GLY A 30 20.08 -35.27 -8.82
C GLY A 30 18.73 -34.73 -9.27
N LEU A 31 18.10 -33.89 -8.45
CA LEU A 31 16.85 -33.22 -8.82
C LEU A 31 17.04 -32.22 -9.97
N ARG A 32 18.17 -31.49 -9.99
CA ARG A 32 18.50 -30.61 -11.13
C ARG A 32 18.65 -31.37 -12.44
N ARG A 33 19.31 -32.52 -12.44
CA ARG A 33 19.41 -33.37 -13.63
C ARG A 33 18.04 -33.86 -14.12
N GLU A 34 17.12 -34.16 -13.20
CA GLU A 34 15.76 -34.55 -13.58
C GLU A 34 15.00 -33.37 -14.22
N TRP A 35 15.11 -32.17 -13.64
CA TRP A 35 14.56 -30.94 -14.18
C TRP A 35 15.08 -30.62 -15.58
N GLU A 36 16.41 -30.66 -15.77
CA GLU A 36 17.06 -30.45 -17.06
C GLU A 36 16.57 -31.46 -18.11
N ARG A 37 16.47 -32.74 -17.73
CA ARG A 37 15.99 -33.79 -18.63
C ARG A 37 14.54 -33.58 -19.05
N TYR A 38 13.65 -33.21 -18.13
CA TYR A 38 12.24 -32.95 -18.46
C TYR A 38 12.08 -31.70 -19.32
N SER A 39 12.86 -30.65 -19.03
CA SER A 39 12.88 -29.44 -19.84
C SER A 39 13.32 -29.76 -21.28
N LEU A 40 14.42 -30.51 -21.45
CA LEU A 40 14.92 -30.93 -22.77
C LEU A 40 13.91 -31.77 -23.55
N ILE A 41 13.23 -32.72 -22.90
CA ILE A 41 12.17 -33.50 -23.56
C ILE A 41 11.06 -32.56 -24.05
N GLY A 42 10.65 -31.60 -23.22
CA GLY A 42 9.64 -30.61 -23.60
C GLY A 42 10.07 -29.75 -24.78
N ASP A 43 11.32 -29.31 -24.80
CA ASP A 43 11.87 -28.46 -25.87
C ASP A 43 11.92 -29.22 -27.20
N VAL A 44 12.34 -30.49 -27.18
CA VAL A 44 12.31 -31.37 -28.37
C VAL A 44 10.87 -31.58 -28.87
N LEU A 45 9.90 -31.78 -27.97
CA LEU A 45 8.49 -31.97 -28.36
C LEU A 45 7.85 -30.71 -28.97
N ARG A 46 8.34 -29.53 -28.61
CA ARG A 46 7.87 -28.23 -29.12
C ARG A 46 8.65 -27.70 -30.32
N ASP A 47 9.69 -28.43 -30.75
CA ASP A 47 10.63 -27.99 -31.78
C ASP A 47 11.32 -26.64 -31.43
N GLU A 48 11.62 -26.45 -30.14
CA GLU A 48 12.35 -25.27 -29.68
C GLU A 48 13.82 -25.31 -30.14
N PRO A 49 14.41 -24.15 -30.51
CA PRO A 49 15.77 -24.11 -31.00
C PRO A 49 16.77 -24.48 -29.89
N ILE A 50 17.74 -25.32 -30.25
CA ILE A 50 18.79 -25.73 -29.32
C ILE A 50 19.72 -24.55 -29.04
N LEU A 51 19.80 -24.15 -27.77
CA LEU A 51 20.74 -23.15 -27.30
C LEU A 51 22.16 -23.72 -27.18
N SER A 52 23.16 -22.84 -27.10
CA SER A 52 24.55 -23.26 -26.89
C SER A 52 24.71 -23.93 -25.51
N ALA A 53 25.57 -24.94 -25.41
CA ALA A 53 25.78 -25.70 -24.16
C ALA A 53 26.28 -24.83 -22.98
N ASP A 54 26.92 -23.70 -23.29
CA ASP A 54 27.43 -22.71 -22.35
C ASP A 54 26.46 -21.55 -22.08
N PHE A 55 25.26 -21.55 -22.69
CA PHE A 55 24.29 -20.46 -22.58
C PHE A 55 23.97 -20.12 -21.13
N THR A 56 23.58 -21.11 -20.34
CA THR A 56 23.24 -20.92 -18.92
C THR A 56 24.41 -20.35 -18.13
N SER A 57 25.63 -20.83 -18.37
CA SER A 57 26.83 -20.33 -17.69
C SER A 57 27.12 -18.87 -18.04
N ARG A 58 26.99 -18.48 -19.31
CA ARG A 58 27.16 -17.08 -19.75
C ARG A 58 26.07 -16.18 -19.17
N LEU A 59 24.82 -16.64 -19.14
CA LEU A 59 23.71 -15.90 -18.55
C LEU A 59 23.93 -15.66 -17.06
N MET A 60 24.29 -16.69 -16.30
CA MET A 60 24.53 -16.56 -14.86
C MET A 60 25.69 -15.60 -14.56
N LEU A 61 26.76 -15.63 -15.37
CA LEU A 61 27.89 -14.71 -15.23
C LEU A 61 27.51 -13.26 -15.51
N GLN A 62 26.58 -13.01 -16.44
CA GLN A 62 26.04 -11.67 -16.67
C GLN A 62 25.15 -11.22 -15.50
N LEU A 63 24.28 -12.09 -14.99
CA LEU A 63 23.41 -11.81 -13.84
C LEU A 63 24.20 -11.49 -12.56
N GLU A 64 25.34 -12.17 -12.33
CA GLU A 64 26.23 -11.86 -11.20
C GLU A 64 26.85 -10.45 -11.28
N GLY A 65 26.99 -9.91 -12.49
CA GLY A 65 27.48 -8.56 -12.72
C GLY A 65 26.40 -7.48 -12.65
N GLU A 66 25.13 -7.84 -12.54
CA GLU A 66 24.03 -6.87 -12.46
C GLU A 66 23.90 -6.29 -11.04
N PRO A 67 23.72 -4.96 -10.91
CA PRO A 67 23.43 -4.36 -9.61
C PRO A 67 22.06 -4.85 -9.12
N THR A 68 22.00 -5.41 -7.91
CA THR A 68 20.74 -5.83 -7.28
C THR A 68 19.76 -4.66 -7.20
N VAL A 69 18.80 -4.61 -8.12
CA VAL A 69 17.70 -3.63 -8.07
C VAL A 69 16.80 -4.01 -6.91
N LEU A 70 16.93 -3.29 -5.79
CA LEU A 70 15.99 -3.39 -4.69
C LEU A 70 14.64 -2.84 -5.18
N ALA A 71 13.78 -3.72 -5.68
CA ALA A 71 12.37 -3.40 -5.83
C ALA A 71 11.85 -2.93 -4.46
N PRO A 72 11.01 -1.88 -4.39
CA PRO A 72 10.47 -1.40 -3.13
C PRO A 72 9.75 -2.56 -2.44
N ALA A 73 10.36 -3.06 -1.36
CA ALA A 73 9.78 -4.12 -0.56
C ALA A 73 8.45 -3.60 -0.02
N ARG A 74 7.37 -4.34 -0.28
CA ARG A 74 6.07 -4.07 0.33
C ARG A 74 6.26 -4.21 1.84
N ALA A 75 6.27 -3.08 2.54
CA ALA A 75 6.29 -3.08 3.99
C ALA A 75 4.97 -3.69 4.44
N GLU A 76 4.99 -4.98 4.79
CA GLU A 76 3.89 -5.61 5.51
C GLU A 76 3.66 -4.77 6.78
N PRO A 77 2.45 -4.24 7.00
CA PRO A 77 2.17 -3.47 8.19
C PRO A 77 2.42 -4.39 9.38
N ARG A 78 3.48 -4.08 10.14
CA ARG A 78 3.77 -4.70 11.42
C ARG A 78 2.66 -4.24 12.37
N THR A 79 1.49 -4.87 12.28
CA THR A 79 0.46 -4.74 13.31
C THR A 79 1.06 -5.42 14.54
N GLY A 80 1.82 -4.64 15.30
CA GLY A 80 2.37 -5.07 16.57
C GLY A 80 1.21 -5.38 17.53
N TRP A 81 1.50 -6.13 18.59
CA TRP A 81 0.54 -6.44 19.65
C TRP A 81 -0.20 -5.23 20.23
N VAL A 82 0.30 -4.02 19.99
CA VAL A 82 -0.35 -2.73 20.27
C VAL A 82 -1.77 -2.63 19.66
N SER A 83 -1.99 -3.19 18.46
CA SER A 83 -3.32 -3.24 17.82
C SER A 83 -4.35 -4.04 18.66
N HIS A 84 -3.91 -5.09 19.34
CA HIS A 84 -4.77 -5.93 20.18
C HIS A 84 -5.09 -5.32 21.55
N LEU A 85 -4.34 -4.30 22.00
CA LEU A 85 -4.58 -3.63 23.29
C LEU A 85 -5.46 -2.38 23.16
N MET A 86 -5.59 -1.82 21.97
CA MET A 86 -6.46 -0.67 21.66
C MET A 86 -7.93 -0.86 22.10
N PRO A 87 -8.58 -2.02 21.86
CA PRO A 87 -9.97 -2.23 22.28
C PRO A 87 -10.15 -2.23 23.80
N ILE A 88 -9.14 -2.71 24.53
CA ILE A 88 -9.15 -2.75 26.00
C ILE A 88 -9.02 -1.32 26.56
N ALA A 89 -8.09 -0.52 26.02
CA ALA A 89 -7.91 0.87 26.44
C ALA A 89 -9.16 1.72 26.18
N ALA A 90 -9.82 1.55 25.04
CA ALA A 90 -11.07 2.24 24.72
C ALA A 90 -12.21 1.90 25.70
N SER A 91 -12.29 0.64 26.14
CA SER A 91 -13.32 0.18 27.08
C SER A 91 -13.16 0.81 28.47
N VAL A 92 -11.93 0.91 28.97
CA VAL A 92 -11.63 1.53 30.30
C VAL A 92 -11.97 3.02 30.30
N MET A 93 -11.63 3.73 29.23
CA MET A 93 -11.95 5.17 29.09
C MET A 93 -13.46 5.43 29.04
N GLY A 94 -14.24 4.58 28.39
CA GLY A 94 -15.70 4.69 28.35
C GLY A 94 -16.34 4.57 29.73
N VAL A 95 -15.92 3.58 30.53
CA VAL A 95 -16.44 3.38 31.90
C VAL A 95 -16.04 4.55 32.82
N ALA A 96 -14.81 5.06 32.69
CA ALA A 96 -14.37 6.22 33.46
C ALA A 96 -15.17 7.50 33.13
N ALA A 97 -15.50 7.74 31.85
CA ALA A 97 -16.31 8.88 31.44
C ALA A 97 -17.75 8.80 32.00
N VAL A 98 -18.38 7.62 31.95
CA VAL A 98 -19.71 7.40 32.54
C VAL A 98 -19.67 7.58 34.06
N GLY A 99 -18.64 7.03 34.71
CA GLY A 99 -18.44 7.21 36.16
C GLY A 99 -18.26 8.67 36.56
N TRP A 100 -17.50 9.44 35.77
CA TRP A 100 -17.31 10.87 36.02
C TRP A 100 -18.61 11.65 35.88
N VAL A 101 -19.38 11.42 34.81
CA VAL A 101 -20.69 12.06 34.62
C VAL A 101 -21.62 11.70 35.78
N ALA A 102 -21.70 10.42 36.18
CA ALA A 102 -22.52 10.00 37.30
C ALA A 102 -22.11 10.68 38.62
N MET A 103 -20.80 10.84 38.87
CA MET A 103 -20.30 11.54 40.06
C MET A 103 -20.65 13.02 40.05
N THR A 104 -20.55 13.69 38.88
CA THR A 104 -20.94 15.11 38.75
C THR A 104 -22.44 15.33 38.95
N LEU A 105 -23.28 14.40 38.51
CA LEU A 105 -24.74 14.47 38.66
C LEU A 105 -25.22 14.08 40.07
N ASN A 106 -24.43 13.27 40.79
CA ASN A 106 -24.77 12.78 42.13
C ASN A 106 -24.10 13.57 43.27
N ASN A 107 -23.43 14.69 42.96
CA ASN A 107 -22.84 15.57 43.97
C ASN A 107 -23.87 16.62 44.42
N PRO A 108 -24.37 16.59 45.68
CA PRO A 108 -25.45 17.46 46.15
C PRO A 108 -25.03 18.92 46.43
N GLY A 109 -23.92 19.39 45.84
CA GLY A 109 -23.31 20.69 46.13
C GLY A 109 -22.88 21.52 44.92
N SER A 110 -23.31 21.18 43.70
CA SER A 110 -23.06 22.03 42.52
C SER A 110 -24.35 22.74 42.09
N PRO A 111 -24.33 24.09 41.91
CA PRO A 111 -25.52 24.83 41.51
C PRO A 111 -25.93 24.33 40.12
N ALA A 112 -27.23 24.05 39.97
CA ALA A 112 -27.83 23.63 38.72
C ALA A 112 -27.32 24.51 37.57
N ALA A 113 -26.49 23.92 36.69
CA ALA A 113 -26.13 24.56 35.44
C ALA A 113 -27.44 24.76 34.68
N GLN A 114 -27.90 26.02 34.65
CA GLN A 114 -29.04 26.43 33.85
C GLN A 114 -28.79 26.01 32.40
N LEU A 115 -29.53 25.00 31.96
CA LEU A 115 -29.77 24.69 30.56
C LEU A 115 -30.61 25.83 29.96
N ALA A 116 -30.00 26.99 29.77
CA ALA A 116 -30.66 28.16 29.19
C ALA A 116 -29.65 29.08 28.48
N ALA A 117 -29.02 28.56 27.42
CA ALA A 117 -28.56 29.37 26.28
C ALA A 117 -28.18 28.43 25.13
N LEU A 118 -29.17 28.03 24.33
CA LEU A 118 -28.92 27.56 22.96
C LEU A 118 -28.36 28.74 22.15
N LYS A 119 -27.05 28.99 22.26
CA LYS A 119 -26.34 29.79 21.27
C LYS A 119 -26.09 28.88 20.08
N LYS A 120 -26.92 29.05 19.04
CA LYS A 120 -26.76 28.48 17.70
C LYS A 120 -25.26 28.45 17.34
N PRO A 121 -24.65 27.29 17.01
CA PRO A 121 -23.30 27.28 16.50
C PRO A 121 -23.32 27.95 15.11
N GLN A 122 -22.84 29.18 15.05
CA GLN A 122 -22.38 29.73 13.78
C GLN A 122 -21.11 28.96 13.39
N PRO A 123 -21.01 28.45 12.16
CA PRO A 123 -19.76 27.85 11.70
C PRO A 123 -18.69 28.94 11.70
N VAL A 124 -17.66 28.76 12.52
CA VAL A 124 -16.41 29.52 12.38
C VAL A 124 -15.75 29.01 11.11
N VAL A 125 -16.08 29.63 9.99
CA VAL A 125 -15.26 29.54 8.78
C VAL A 125 -14.00 30.32 9.11
N ALA A 126 -12.91 29.62 9.42
CA ALA A 126 -11.59 30.23 9.40
C ALA A 126 -11.34 30.69 7.97
N VAL A 127 -11.51 31.98 7.70
CA VAL A 127 -11.12 32.59 6.43
C VAL A 127 -9.60 32.65 6.42
N VAL A 128 -8.97 31.52 6.06
CA VAL A 128 -7.60 31.56 5.56
C VAL A 128 -7.72 32.09 4.14
N ASP A 129 -7.16 33.28 3.93
CA ASP A 129 -7.18 34.00 2.66
C ASP A 129 -6.61 33.11 1.53
N SER A 130 -7.51 32.47 0.79
CA SER A 130 -7.20 31.44 -0.21
C SER A 130 -6.41 32.02 -1.40
N ALA A 131 -6.44 33.34 -1.58
CA ALA A 131 -5.72 34.04 -2.64
C ALA A 131 -4.20 34.07 -2.41
N ALA A 132 -3.74 34.12 -1.16
CA ALA A 132 -2.31 34.19 -0.85
C ALA A 132 -1.60 32.84 -1.05
N SER A 133 -2.23 31.74 -0.65
CA SER A 133 -1.66 30.40 -0.81
C SER A 133 -1.70 29.91 -2.26
N ALA A 134 -2.70 30.31 -3.05
CA ALA A 134 -2.80 29.95 -4.48
C ALA A 134 -1.64 30.54 -5.31
N ARG A 135 -1.23 31.79 -5.02
CA ARG A 135 -0.11 32.45 -5.72
C ARG A 135 1.24 31.81 -5.43
N LEU A 136 1.46 31.30 -4.21
CA LEU A 136 2.72 30.65 -3.84
C LEU A 136 2.91 29.25 -4.45
N ALA A 137 1.82 28.56 -4.81
CA ALA A 137 1.88 27.24 -5.46
C ALA A 137 1.90 27.32 -6.99
N ALA A 138 1.30 28.37 -7.57
CA ALA A 138 1.37 28.62 -9.00
C ALA A 138 2.78 29.03 -9.46
N ALA A 139 3.61 29.57 -8.57
CA ALA A 139 4.96 30.05 -8.87
C ALA A 139 6.05 28.95 -8.89
N THR A 140 5.77 27.75 -8.38
CA THR A 140 6.82 26.75 -8.07
C THR A 140 6.67 25.43 -8.82
N THR A 141 5.77 25.35 -9.81
CA THR A 141 5.49 24.10 -10.51
C THR A 141 5.47 24.31 -12.02
N GLU A 142 6.42 23.66 -12.70
CA GLU A 142 6.51 23.55 -14.15
C GLU A 142 5.16 23.10 -14.76
N PRO A 143 4.77 23.63 -15.94
CA PRO A 143 3.46 23.40 -16.54
C PRO A 143 3.16 21.91 -16.81
N SER A 144 4.16 21.11 -17.16
CA SER A 144 4.00 19.66 -17.39
C SER A 144 3.66 18.88 -16.12
N VAL A 145 4.23 19.28 -14.97
CA VAL A 145 3.93 18.67 -13.67
C VAL A 145 2.52 19.04 -13.23
N ARG A 146 2.07 20.26 -13.56
CA ARG A 146 0.69 20.70 -13.29
C ARG A 146 -0.33 19.88 -14.07
N GLU A 147 -0.12 19.68 -15.38
CA GLU A 147 -0.99 18.85 -16.22
C GLU A 147 -1.05 17.40 -15.71
N TYR A 148 0.10 16.83 -15.35
CA TYR A 148 0.18 15.49 -14.77
C TYR A 148 -0.60 15.37 -13.45
N LEU A 149 -0.45 16.33 -12.54
CA LEU A 149 -1.16 16.32 -11.25
C LEU A 149 -2.67 16.46 -11.42
N ILE A 150 -3.13 17.28 -12.37
CA ILE A 150 -4.57 17.42 -12.69
C ILE A 150 -5.13 16.10 -13.21
N ALA A 151 -4.44 15.48 -14.18
CA ALA A 151 -4.86 14.19 -14.74
C ALA A 151 -4.86 13.08 -13.68
N HIS A 152 -3.84 13.05 -12.82
CA HIS A 152 -3.73 12.05 -11.77
C HIS A 152 -4.78 12.23 -10.68
N GLN A 153 -5.10 13.47 -10.32
CA GLN A 153 -6.15 13.79 -9.35
C GLN A 153 -7.55 13.45 -9.87
N ALA A 154 -7.81 13.64 -11.16
CA ALA A 154 -9.09 13.24 -11.78
C ALA A 154 -9.29 11.72 -11.78
N MET A 155 -8.21 10.94 -11.84
CA MET A 155 -8.26 9.48 -11.83
C MET A 155 -8.13 8.85 -10.44
N ALA A 156 -7.77 9.63 -9.43
CA ALA A 156 -7.62 9.15 -8.06
C ALA A 156 -9.01 8.95 -7.41
N PRO A 157 -9.30 7.77 -6.82
CA PRO A 157 -10.57 7.51 -6.16
C PRO A 157 -10.67 8.33 -4.87
N SER A 158 -11.20 9.55 -4.97
CA SER A 158 -11.54 10.37 -3.79
C SER A 158 -12.90 9.93 -3.22
N ALA A 159 -12.95 8.71 -2.67
CA ALA A 159 -14.07 8.26 -1.84
C ALA A 159 -13.71 6.96 -1.12
N ALA A 160 -13.06 7.06 0.04
CA ALA A 160 -12.93 5.90 0.92
C ALA A 160 -12.94 6.23 2.41
N MET A 161 -13.58 7.31 2.87
CA MET A 161 -14.01 7.44 4.28
C MET A 161 -15.22 8.38 4.42
N PRO A 162 -16.42 7.88 4.78
CA PRO A 162 -17.51 8.72 5.24
C PRO A 162 -17.09 9.44 6.54
N GLY A 163 -17.02 10.77 6.55
CA GLY A 163 -16.82 11.57 7.76
C GLY A 163 -15.49 12.33 7.87
N VAL A 164 -14.54 12.16 6.95
CA VAL A 164 -13.34 13.01 6.87
C VAL A 164 -13.43 13.87 5.62
N ALA A 165 -13.73 15.16 5.80
CA ALA A 165 -13.56 16.14 4.74
C ALA A 165 -12.04 16.31 4.49
N LEU A 166 -11.50 15.53 3.55
CA LEU A 166 -10.14 15.77 3.07
C LEU A 166 -10.19 17.11 2.31
N TYR A 167 -9.45 18.09 2.81
CA TYR A 167 -9.21 19.36 2.13
C TYR A 167 -8.40 19.11 0.85
N VAL A 168 -9.06 18.61 -0.18
CA VAL A 168 -8.46 18.42 -1.49
C VAL A 168 -8.45 19.79 -2.16
N ARG A 169 -7.24 20.33 -2.25
CA ARG A 169 -6.93 21.57 -2.95
C ARG A 169 -7.17 21.37 -4.45
N SER A 170 -8.20 22.00 -5.00
CA SER A 170 -8.40 22.06 -6.45
C SER A 170 -7.43 23.09 -7.03
N VAL A 171 -6.49 22.66 -7.87
CA VAL A 171 -5.72 23.58 -8.70
C VAL A 171 -6.53 23.81 -9.97
N SER A 172 -7.11 25.00 -10.13
CA SER A 172 -7.83 25.39 -11.35
C SER A 172 -6.83 25.80 -12.44
N ASP A 173 -7.04 25.35 -13.67
CA ASP A 173 -6.35 25.92 -14.82
C ASP A 173 -6.96 27.31 -15.11
N THR A 174 -6.14 28.35 -15.08
CA THR A 174 -6.54 29.70 -15.49
C THR A 174 -5.78 30.05 -16.75
N ARG A 175 -6.12 29.36 -17.84
CA ARG A 175 -5.76 29.85 -19.17
C ARG A 175 -6.54 31.12 -19.42
N ALA A 176 -5.90 32.26 -19.22
CA ALA A 176 -6.41 33.54 -19.67
C ALA A 176 -6.65 33.42 -21.18
N ALA A 177 -7.92 33.35 -21.58
CA ALA A 177 -8.33 33.60 -22.94
C ALA A 177 -8.13 35.10 -23.19
N GLY A 178 -6.94 35.44 -23.70
CA GLY A 178 -6.62 36.74 -24.28
C GLY A 178 -6.10 36.48 -25.68
N GLU A 179 -6.84 37.00 -26.66
CA GLU A 179 -6.40 37.21 -28.04
C GLU A 179 -5.10 38.03 -28.11
#